data_AF-A0AA43CDU8-F1
#
_entry.id   AF-A0AA43CDU8-F1
#
_cell.length_a   1.000
_cell.length_b   1.000
_cell.length_c   1.000
_cell.angle_alpha   90.00
_cell.angle_beta   90.00
_cell.angle_gamma   90.00
#
_symmetry.space_group_name_H-M   'P 1'
#
loop_
_entity.id
_entity.type
_entity.pdbx_description
1 polymer ?
#
loop_
_entity_poly.entity_id
_entity_poly.type
_entity_poly.pdbx_seq_one_letter_code
_entity_poly.pdbx_strand_id
1 'polypeptide(L)'
;MLVLALILTLTGSTGADEPAVPSHGTICLAPVKDDGDPRGYYSEHFSVRVDDGDWFDVPSDKPFSIGELATQEKHLVSVRDGDITIESFWFRFEQYESPDLCLWYKPWYRTWSLWPASNAGKKCRCDVGQRRRTG
;
A
#
# COMPACT_ATOMS: atom_id res chain seq x y z
N MET A 1 -57.12 -10.08 47.46
CA MET A 1 -55.92 -10.62 46.81
C MET A 1 -55.62 -9.75 45.60
N LEU A 2 -54.68 -8.82 45.73
CA LEU A 2 -54.21 -7.97 44.63
C LEU A 2 -52.81 -8.49 44.25
N VAL A 3 -52.65 -9.02 43.04
CA VAL A 3 -51.39 -9.61 42.58
C VAL A 3 -50.53 -8.51 41.98
N LEU A 4 -49.36 -8.28 42.57
CA LEU A 4 -48.26 -7.47 42.02
C LEU A 4 -47.76 -8.11 40.71
N ALA A 5 -47.56 -7.29 39.68
CA ALA A 5 -46.75 -7.65 38.51
C ALA A 5 -45.61 -6.63 38.37
N LEU A 6 -44.43 -7.03 38.81
CA LEU A 6 -43.17 -6.29 38.68
C LEU A 6 -42.52 -6.70 37.34
N ILE A 7 -42.61 -5.85 36.32
CA ILE A 7 -41.97 -6.09 35.02
C ILE A 7 -40.57 -5.44 35.04
N LEU A 8 -39.55 -6.25 35.32
CA LEU A 8 -38.15 -5.89 35.14
C LEU A 8 -37.79 -6.04 33.65
N THR A 9 -37.78 -4.94 32.91
CA THR A 9 -37.28 -4.92 31.53
C THR A 9 -35.75 -4.93 31.55
N LEU A 10 -35.17 -6.11 31.33
CA LEU A 10 -33.76 -6.29 30.98
C LEU A 10 -33.50 -5.62 29.61
N THR A 11 -33.01 -4.39 29.60
CA THR A 11 -32.41 -3.79 28.40
C THR A 11 -31.03 -4.42 28.19
N GLY A 12 -31.00 -5.53 27.46
CA GLY A 12 -29.78 -6.07 26.89
C GLY A 12 -29.25 -5.09 25.85
N SER A 13 -28.12 -4.45 26.15
CA SER A 13 -27.31 -3.72 25.17
C SER A 13 -26.64 -4.74 24.26
N THR A 14 -27.32 -5.18 23.21
CA THR A 14 -26.67 -5.78 22.07
C THR A 14 -25.91 -4.65 21.37
N GLY A 15 -24.66 -4.44 21.76
CA GLY A 15 -23.71 -3.70 20.94
C GLY A 15 -23.58 -4.49 19.65
N ALA A 16 -24.34 -4.09 18.63
CA ALA A 16 -24.05 -4.51 17.28
C ALA A 16 -22.65 -3.95 16.98
N ASP A 17 -21.70 -4.86 16.71
CA ASP A 17 -20.45 -4.52 16.03
C ASP A 17 -20.83 -3.76 14.76
N GLU A 18 -20.77 -2.43 14.81
CA GLU A 18 -20.80 -1.60 13.63
C GLU A 18 -19.59 -2.05 12.79
N PRO A 19 -19.79 -2.53 11.54
CA PRO A 19 -18.68 -3.01 10.75
C PRO A 19 -17.68 -1.86 10.62
N ALA A 20 -16.48 -2.06 11.18
CA ALA A 20 -15.42 -1.08 11.11
C ALA A 20 -15.27 -0.65 9.66
N VAL A 21 -15.46 0.65 9.39
CA VAL A 21 -15.32 1.21 8.05
C VAL A 21 -13.96 0.75 7.51
N PRO A 22 -13.89 0.09 6.33
CA PRO A 22 -12.63 -0.35 5.78
C PRO A 22 -11.70 0.85 5.65
N SER A 23 -10.60 0.83 6.40
CA SER A 23 -9.55 1.82 6.24
C SER A 23 -8.75 1.48 4.99
N HIS A 24 -8.51 2.51 4.17
CA HIS A 24 -7.73 2.40 2.95
C HIS A 24 -6.32 2.96 3.18
N GLY A 25 -5.33 2.26 2.65
CA GLY A 25 -3.92 2.61 2.66
C GLY A 25 -3.42 2.92 1.26
N THR A 26 -2.21 3.46 1.21
CA THR A 26 -1.53 3.90 -0.01
C THR A 26 -0.08 3.41 -0.02
N ILE A 27 0.40 3.03 -1.20
CA ILE A 27 1.83 2.87 -1.48
C ILE A 27 2.26 3.99 -2.41
N CYS A 28 3.23 4.77 -1.97
CA CYS A 28 3.94 5.76 -2.76
C CYS A 28 5.17 5.12 -3.42
N LEU A 29 5.23 5.11 -4.75
CA LEU A 29 6.38 4.68 -5.53
C LEU A 29 7.41 5.82 -5.57
N ALA A 30 8.60 5.61 -5.01
CA ALA A 30 9.71 6.54 -5.16
C ALA A 30 10.24 6.49 -6.60
N PRO A 31 10.65 7.64 -7.17
CA PRO A 31 11.22 7.64 -8.50
C PRO A 31 12.58 6.93 -8.53
N VAL A 32 12.85 6.22 -9.61
CA VAL A 32 14.13 5.58 -9.89
C VAL A 32 14.77 6.31 -11.07
N LYS A 33 15.94 6.90 -10.83
CA LYS A 33 16.72 7.47 -11.92
C LYS A 33 17.30 6.32 -12.72
N ASP A 34 17.09 6.37 -14.03
CA ASP A 34 17.85 5.57 -14.98
C ASP A 34 19.24 6.17 -15.06
N ASP A 35 20.15 5.60 -14.29
CA ASP A 35 21.58 5.93 -14.35
C ASP A 35 22.32 4.91 -15.26
N GLY A 36 21.57 3.96 -15.85
CA GLY A 36 22.04 2.83 -16.64
C GLY A 36 22.81 1.80 -15.81
N ASP A 37 22.50 0.51 -15.96
CA ASP A 37 23.38 -0.53 -15.41
C ASP A 37 24.66 -0.62 -16.28
N PRO A 38 25.86 -0.22 -15.79
CA PRO A 38 27.09 -0.32 -16.58
C PRO A 38 27.46 -1.77 -16.95
N ARG A 39 26.81 -2.76 -16.32
CA ARG A 39 26.97 -4.19 -16.63
C ARG A 39 25.89 -4.73 -17.57
N GLY A 40 24.83 -3.95 -17.83
CA GLY A 40 23.74 -4.32 -18.74
C GLY A 40 22.87 -5.49 -18.27
N TYR A 41 22.86 -5.81 -16.97
CA TYR A 41 22.04 -6.92 -16.46
C TYR A 41 20.58 -6.52 -16.21
N TYR A 42 20.35 -5.25 -15.92
CA TYR A 42 19.02 -4.69 -15.71
C TYR A 42 18.79 -3.54 -16.68
N SER A 43 17.57 -3.44 -17.19
CA SER A 43 17.17 -2.32 -18.02
C SER A 43 16.85 -1.09 -17.18
N GLU A 44 16.58 -1.29 -15.87
CA GLU A 44 16.14 -0.26 -14.93
C GLU A 44 14.80 0.42 -15.33
N HIS A 45 14.10 -0.16 -16.31
CA HIS A 45 12.71 0.14 -16.65
C HIS A 45 11.78 -0.68 -15.78
N PHE A 46 11.60 -0.21 -14.54
CA PHE A 46 10.80 -0.94 -13.58
C PHE A 46 9.31 -0.66 -13.70
N SER A 47 8.49 -1.69 -13.49
CA SER A 47 7.05 -1.54 -13.30
C SER A 47 6.62 -2.30 -12.04
N VAL A 48 5.63 -1.77 -11.33
CA VAL A 48 5.12 -2.32 -10.07
C VAL A 48 3.65 -2.67 -10.21
N ARG A 49 3.24 -3.79 -9.61
CA ARG A 49 1.85 -4.17 -9.42
C ARG A 49 1.61 -4.48 -7.95
N VAL A 50 0.43 -4.11 -7.46
CA VAL A 50 -0.08 -4.55 -6.15
C VAL A 50 -1.26 -5.49 -6.40
N ASP A 51 -1.21 -6.66 -5.78
CA ASP A 51 -2.16 -7.76 -5.96
C ASP A 51 -2.37 -8.10 -7.44
N ASP A 52 -3.62 -8.18 -7.87
CA ASP A 52 -4.04 -8.45 -9.26
C ASP A 52 -4.40 -7.15 -10.02
N GLY A 53 -3.92 -6.00 -9.55
CA GLY A 53 -4.14 -4.71 -10.20
C GLY A 53 -3.34 -4.51 -11.49
N ASP A 54 -3.38 -3.28 -12.01
CA ASP A 54 -2.60 -2.90 -13.19
C ASP A 54 -1.09 -2.80 -12.89
N TRP A 55 -0.28 -2.96 -13.94
CA TRP A 55 1.14 -2.61 -13.88
C TRP A 55 1.31 -1.11 -14.02
N PHE A 56 2.05 -0.52 -13.09
CA PHE A 56 2.40 0.90 -13.08
C PHE A 56 3.88 1.06 -13.33
N ASP A 57 4.25 1.78 -14.38
CA ASP A 57 5.65 2.14 -14.60
C ASP A 57 6.16 3.01 -13.46
N VAL A 58 7.33 2.65 -12.96
CA VAL A 58 8.01 3.41 -11.92
C VAL A 58 8.50 4.71 -12.54
N PRO A 59 8.10 5.86 -11.99
CA PRO A 59 8.47 7.15 -12.55
C PRO A 59 9.96 7.43 -12.38
N SER A 60 10.55 8.21 -13.29
CA SER A 60 11.95 8.62 -13.18
C SER A 60 12.14 9.99 -12.50
N ASP A 61 11.07 10.79 -12.40
CA ASP A 61 11.12 12.19 -11.98
C ASP A 61 10.36 12.49 -10.68
N LYS A 62 9.13 11.97 -10.54
CA LYS A 62 8.23 12.31 -9.43
C LYS A 62 7.58 11.07 -8.84
N PRO A 63 7.39 11.02 -7.51
CA PRO A 63 6.76 9.88 -6.88
C PRO A 63 5.27 9.75 -7.29
N PHE A 64 4.77 8.52 -7.28
CA PHE A 64 3.39 8.19 -7.72
C PHE A 64 2.66 7.32 -6.69
N SER A 65 1.37 7.57 -6.44
CA SER A 65 0.57 6.84 -5.44
C SER A 65 -0.29 5.73 -6.04
N ILE A 66 -0.21 4.54 -5.45
CA ILE A 66 -1.18 3.44 -5.61
C ILE A 66 -2.03 3.42 -4.33
N GLY A 67 -3.30 3.78 -4.42
CA GLY A 67 -4.21 3.93 -3.27
C GLY A 67 -5.32 2.88 -3.20
N GLU A 68 -6.28 3.12 -2.31
CA GLU A 68 -7.49 2.30 -2.10
C GLU A 68 -7.21 0.86 -1.63
N LEU A 69 -6.03 0.60 -1.05
CA LEU A 69 -5.63 -0.73 -0.57
C LEU A 69 -6.23 -1.02 0.81
N ALA A 70 -6.87 -2.16 1.02
CA ALA A 70 -7.51 -2.49 2.29
C ALA A 70 -6.48 -2.72 3.41
N THR A 71 -6.40 -1.85 4.42
CA THR A 71 -5.28 -1.92 5.40
C THR A 71 -5.27 -3.17 6.28
N GLN A 72 -6.39 -3.89 6.35
CA GLN A 72 -6.54 -5.12 7.14
C GLN A 72 -6.11 -6.37 6.36
N GLU A 73 -5.92 -6.25 5.05
CA GLU A 73 -5.56 -7.36 4.17
C GLU A 73 -4.05 -7.53 4.05
N LYS A 74 -3.67 -8.67 3.45
CA LYS A 74 -2.30 -8.97 3.08
C LYS A 74 -2.16 -8.73 1.59
N HIS A 75 -1.25 -7.85 1.20
CA HIS A 75 -1.06 -7.47 -0.19
C HIS A 75 0.23 -8.05 -0.76
N LEU A 76 0.23 -8.37 -2.04
CA LEU A 76 1.41 -8.79 -2.79
C LEU A 76 1.92 -7.63 -3.63
N VAL A 77 3.17 -7.23 -3.42
CA VAL A 77 3.88 -6.36 -4.37
C VAL A 77 4.66 -7.25 -5.33
N SER A 78 4.50 -7.01 -6.62
CA SER A 78 5.33 -7.60 -7.68
C SER A 78 6.04 -6.50 -8.44
N VAL A 79 7.33 -6.72 -8.73
CA VAL A 79 8.15 -5.77 -9.48
C VAL A 79 8.73 -6.44 -10.71
N ARG A 80 8.66 -5.76 -11.84
CA ARG A 80 9.26 -6.14 -13.11
C ARG A 80 10.39 -5.21 -13.49
N ASP A 81 11.34 -5.74 -14.25
CA ASP A 81 12.27 -4.99 -15.08
C ASP A 81 12.01 -5.39 -16.54
N GLY A 82 11.45 -4.47 -17.32
CA GLY A 82 10.82 -4.80 -18.60
C GLY A 82 9.70 -5.84 -18.43
N ASP A 83 9.80 -6.97 -19.13
CA ASP A 83 8.79 -8.03 -19.11
C ASP A 83 9.03 -9.10 -18.02
N ILE A 84 10.14 -9.03 -17.30
CA ILE A 84 10.57 -10.07 -16.35
C ILE A 84 10.26 -9.64 -14.92
N THR A 85 9.50 -10.45 -14.18
CA THR A 85 9.31 -10.24 -12.74
C THR A 85 10.60 -10.56 -12.00
N ILE A 86 11.19 -9.55 -11.36
CA ILE A 86 12.49 -9.66 -10.66
C ILE A 86 12.32 -9.81 -9.15
N GLU A 87 11.21 -9.33 -8.58
CA GLU A 87 10.97 -9.39 -7.15
C GLU A 87 9.47 -9.52 -6.87
N SER A 88 9.12 -10.23 -5.80
CA SER A 88 7.77 -10.26 -5.27
C SER A 88 7.81 -10.51 -3.77
N PHE A 89 7.03 -9.76 -3.01
CA PHE A 89 6.96 -9.91 -1.57
C PHE A 89 5.59 -9.49 -1.05
N TRP A 90 5.19 -10.15 0.04
CA TRP A 90 3.94 -9.84 0.71
C TRP A 90 4.15 -8.85 1.85
N PHE A 91 3.14 -8.03 2.11
CA PHE A 91 3.13 -7.12 3.25
C PHE A 91 1.74 -6.97 3.88
N ARG A 92 1.71 -6.43 5.11
CA ARG A 92 0.51 -5.90 5.77
C ARG A 92 0.81 -4.51 6.28
N PHE A 93 -0.15 -3.58 6.24
CA PHE A 93 0.05 -2.23 6.76
C PHE A 93 0.37 -2.21 8.27
N GLU A 94 -0.21 -3.15 9.03
CA GLU A 94 0.07 -3.34 10.46
C GLU A 94 1.56 -3.52 10.78
N GLN A 95 2.34 -4.17 9.89
CA GLN A 95 3.78 -4.38 10.09
C GLN A 95 4.59 -3.08 10.11
N TYR A 96 4.03 -2.01 9.58
CA TYR A 96 4.67 -0.70 9.44
C TYR A 96 4.01 0.35 10.33
N GLU A 97 2.95 -0.01 11.06
CA GLU A 97 2.18 0.90 11.92
C GLU A 97 1.74 2.19 11.17
N SER A 98 1.47 2.07 9.87
CA SER A 98 1.16 3.20 9.01
C SER A 98 0.30 2.77 7.80
N PRO A 99 -0.75 3.53 7.44
CA PRO A 99 -1.52 3.30 6.22
C PRO A 99 -0.83 3.85 4.97
N ASP A 100 0.24 4.63 5.13
CA ASP A 100 0.96 5.28 4.02
C ASP A 100 2.37 4.73 3.94
N LEU A 101 2.65 3.95 2.90
CA LEU A 101 3.94 3.31 2.70
C LEU A 101 4.70 3.93 1.52
N CYS A 102 6.01 3.78 1.52
CA CYS A 102 6.93 4.16 0.47
C CYS A 102 7.63 2.93 -0.06
N LEU A 103 7.39 2.59 -1.33
CA LEU A 103 8.14 1.59 -2.06
C LEU A 103 9.31 2.27 -2.77
N TRP A 104 10.54 1.83 -2.50
CA TRP A 104 11.72 2.42 -3.08
C TRP A 104 12.78 1.37 -3.45
N TYR A 105 13.52 1.67 -4.50
CA TYR A 105 14.63 0.86 -4.99
C TYR A 105 15.93 1.23 -4.27
N LYS A 106 16.73 0.22 -3.91
CA LYS A 106 18.07 0.36 -3.34
C LYS A 106 19.11 0.05 -4.42
N PRO A 107 19.70 1.06 -5.10
CA PRO A 107 20.60 0.81 -6.23
C PRO A 107 21.80 -0.07 -5.86
N TRP A 108 22.36 0.11 -4.65
CA TRP A 108 23.52 -0.63 -4.21
C TRP A 108 23.26 -2.13 -4.02
N TYR A 109 22.04 -2.49 -3.62
CA TYR A 109 21.64 -3.87 -3.38
C TYR A 109 20.78 -4.45 -4.49
N ARG A 110 20.32 -3.61 -5.42
CA ARG A 110 19.37 -3.94 -6.49
C ARG A 110 18.11 -4.64 -5.98
N THR A 111 17.61 -4.16 -4.85
CA THR A 111 16.40 -4.70 -4.19
C THR A 111 15.39 -3.61 -3.90
N TRP A 112 14.15 -4.03 -3.73
CA TRP A 112 13.05 -3.15 -3.35
C TRP A 112 12.77 -3.21 -1.85
N SER A 113 12.19 -2.15 -1.31
CA SER A 113 11.73 -2.14 0.08
C SER A 113 10.57 -1.20 0.32
N LEU A 114 9.72 -1.60 1.25
CA LEU A 114 8.67 -0.77 1.83
C LEU A 114 9.12 -0.18 3.15
N TRP A 115 8.79 1.09 3.39
CA TRP A 115 8.89 1.78 4.69
C TRP A 115 7.66 2.64 4.94
N PRO A 116 7.37 3.04 6.19
CA PRO A 116 6.41 4.10 6.44
C PRO A 116 6.81 5.36 5.66
N ALA A 117 5.85 6.01 4.98
CA ALA A 117 6.13 7.19 4.16
C ALA A 117 6.74 8.34 4.97
N SER A 118 6.38 8.45 6.26
CA SER A 118 6.99 9.39 7.21
C SER A 118 8.52 9.24 7.34
N ASN A 119 9.04 8.03 7.17
CA ASN A 119 10.48 7.72 7.26
C ASN A 119 11.23 7.95 5.93
N ALA A 120 10.52 8.14 4.82
CA ALA A 120 11.10 8.23 3.48
C ALA A 120 11.57 9.65 3.08
N GLY A 121 11.30 10.66 3.91
CA GLY A 121 11.76 12.04 3.71
C GLY A 121 11.27 12.65 2.39
N LYS A 122 12.20 13.01 1.49
CA LYS A 122 11.88 13.57 0.17
C LYS A 122 11.65 12.53 -0.91
N LYS A 123 11.98 11.24 -0.67
CA LYS A 123 11.92 10.18 -1.69
C LYS A 123 10.47 9.82 -2.06
N CYS A 124 9.60 9.79 -1.05
CA CYS A 124 8.17 9.50 -1.21
C CYS A 124 7.36 10.65 -0.64
N ARG A 125 7.16 11.68 -1.44
CA ARG A 125 6.19 12.74 -1.20
C ARG A 125 5.07 12.63 -2.23
N CYS A 126 4.32 11.54 -2.16
CA CYS A 126 3.09 11.43 -2.94
C CYS A 126 2.02 12.29 -2.27
N ASP A 127 1.31 13.09 -3.06
CA ASP A 127 0.05 13.66 -2.61
C ASP A 127 -0.99 12.52 -2.58
N VAL A 128 -1.72 12.41 -1.46
CA VAL A 128 -2.81 11.45 -1.29
C VAL A 128 -3.96 11.88 -2.22
N GLY A 129 -3.87 11.58 -3.51
CA GLY A 129 -4.82 12.10 -4.49
C GLY A 129 -4.45 11.95 -5.97
N GLN A 130 -3.24 11.53 -6.33
CA GLN A 130 -2.91 11.23 -7.72
C GLN A 130 -3.48 9.86 -8.16
N ARG A 131 -4.81 9.76 -8.14
CA ARG A 131 -5.56 8.73 -8.84
C ARG A 131 -5.33 8.98 -10.33
N ARG A 132 -4.67 8.07 -11.07
CA ARG A 132 -4.66 8.15 -12.54
C ARG A 132 -6.12 8.15 -13.00
N ARG A 133 -6.61 9.30 -13.46
CA ARG A 133 -7.71 9.32 -14.43
C ARG A 133 -7.08 8.80 -15.72
N THR A 134 -7.30 7.52 -16.01
CA THR A 134 -7.24 7.01 -17.37
C THR A 134 -8.16 7.89 -18.22
N GLY A 135 -7.56 8.60 -19.19
CA GLY A 135 -8.25 9.27 -20.28
C GLY A 135 -8.17 8.43 -21.53
#